data_AF-D1QU37-F1
#
_entry.id   AF-D1QU37-F1
#
_cell.length_a   1.000
_cell.length_b   1.000
_cell.length_c   1.000
_cell.angle_alpha   90.00
_cell.angle_beta   90.00
_cell.angle_gamma   90.00
#
_symmetry.space_group_name_H-M   'P 1'
#
loop_
_entity.id
_entity.type
_entity.pdbx_description
1 polymer ?
#
loop_
_entity_poly.entity_id
_entity_poly.type
_entity_poly.pdbx_seq_one_letter_code
_entity_poly.pdbx_strand_id
1 'polypeptide(L)'
;MTDYARKMSLDLRMIDENGYSDHIDNKASHCAKMLNDYYQKYDAQKGTQFVFSDLGTYKPGGDFNIYSEVKRKLVEDYHIPSYEIRFIQECKNEKAKKAMVEAMNRGDIRIIFGSTSMLGTGINAQQRAVAIHQLDTPWRPSDLEQRNGRAIRKGNMVAKEFADNKVDVIIYAVERSLDSYKFNLLHNKQLFINQLKTNTLGSRTIDEGSMDEDSGMNFSEYVAVLSGNTDLLEKAKLDKKIATLESERKNFLRERDAATGKLAEIDSSVSFHSDKIKEAKADLACFEKRVERDKDGNPINKLVIKGVEGSTDTKVIAARLQEINDKARTKGEYNKIGEIYGFSIMVKTESTSKDLFDCSVNRFFVKGQESIYYTYNNGKLATDPKLACENFLGALGRIPKVIESHEKEKEKVAANKEIYTAIANGTWKKEDELRSLKGQSAELDRKIALTITADKEGGEELSPKSDWQNPPDAVSEHSVKETIVRHKVRF
;
A
#
# COMPACT_ATOMS: atom_id res chain seq x y z
N MET A 1 -18.87 33.35 20.03
CA MET A 1 -19.74 32.16 20.09
C MET A 1 -18.95 30.86 20.25
N THR A 2 -17.96 30.57 19.40
CA THR A 2 -17.17 29.30 19.46
C THR A 2 -16.24 29.16 20.69
N ASP A 3 -15.68 30.26 21.21
CA ASP A 3 -14.81 30.20 22.41
C ASP A 3 -15.59 29.87 23.70
N TYR A 4 -16.79 30.44 23.86
CA TYR A 4 -17.68 30.17 24.98
C TYR A 4 -18.12 28.70 25.02
N ALA A 5 -18.57 28.14 23.89
CA ALA A 5 -18.97 26.74 23.81
C ALA A 5 -17.84 25.75 24.18
N ARG A 6 -16.57 26.09 23.87
CA ARG A 6 -15.42 25.26 24.27
C ARG A 6 -15.07 25.37 25.75
N LYS A 7 -15.27 26.55 26.34
CA LYS A 7 -15.10 26.75 27.78
C LYS A 7 -16.17 25.99 28.55
N MET A 8 -17.42 26.05 28.08
CA MET A 8 -18.55 25.30 28.63
C MET A 8 -18.34 23.78 28.59
N SER A 9 -17.74 23.25 27.51
CA SER A 9 -17.42 21.81 27.43
C SER A 9 -16.24 21.38 28.31
N LEU A 10 -15.53 22.30 28.96
CA LEU A 10 -14.46 22.00 29.92
C LEU A 10 -14.96 22.15 31.35
N ASP A 11 -15.50 23.32 31.67
CA ASP A 11 -16.10 23.64 32.96
C ASP A 11 -16.92 24.93 32.82
N LEU A 12 -18.19 24.92 33.26
CA LEU A 12 -19.07 26.08 33.20
C LEU A 12 -18.52 27.28 33.99
N ARG A 13 -17.72 27.05 35.04
CA ARG A 13 -17.04 28.10 35.82
C ARG A 13 -16.01 28.88 35.01
N MET A 14 -15.59 28.38 33.85
CA MET A 14 -14.78 29.16 32.90
C MET A 14 -15.55 30.30 32.22
N ILE A 15 -16.89 30.28 32.29
CA ILE A 15 -17.75 31.36 31.81
C ILE A 15 -18.07 32.33 32.93
N ASP A 16 -18.52 31.80 34.07
CA ASP A 16 -18.81 32.55 35.28
C ASP A 16 -18.50 31.70 36.51
N GLU A 17 -17.41 32.03 37.21
CA GLU A 17 -16.96 31.30 38.38
C GLU A 17 -17.97 31.35 39.54
N ASN A 18 -18.70 32.46 39.68
CA ASN A 18 -19.65 32.65 40.79
C ASN A 18 -21.05 32.16 40.44
N GLY A 19 -21.38 32.08 39.15
CA GLY A 19 -22.68 31.63 38.65
C GLY A 19 -22.85 30.11 38.61
N TYR A 20 -21.76 29.34 38.67
CA TYR A 20 -21.79 27.88 38.52
C TYR A 20 -21.03 27.17 39.66
N SER A 21 -21.56 26.04 40.12
CA SER A 21 -20.92 25.20 41.14
C SER A 21 -19.92 24.19 40.55
N ASP A 22 -19.06 23.65 41.40
CA ASP A 22 -18.14 22.55 41.04
C ASP A 22 -18.91 21.24 40.84
N HIS A 23 -19.39 21.01 39.61
CA HIS A 23 -20.14 19.80 39.27
C HIS A 23 -19.24 18.56 39.26
N ILE A 24 -19.67 17.46 39.90
CA ILE A 24 -18.88 16.23 40.03
C ILE A 24 -18.57 15.55 38.69
N ASP A 25 -19.43 15.79 37.69
CA ASP A 25 -19.35 15.21 36.35
C ASP A 25 -18.70 16.16 35.32
N ASN A 26 -17.82 17.07 35.76
CA ASN A 26 -17.04 17.93 34.86
C ASN A 26 -15.70 17.27 34.45
N LYS A 27 -15.15 17.69 33.30
CA LYS A 27 -13.89 17.13 32.78
C LYS A 27 -12.73 17.29 33.74
N ALA A 28 -12.74 18.34 34.56
CA ALA A 28 -11.72 18.56 35.59
C ALA A 28 -11.71 17.42 36.62
N SER A 29 -12.89 17.03 37.11
CA SER A 29 -13.07 15.96 38.11
C SER A 29 -12.73 14.59 37.54
N HIS A 30 -13.19 14.28 36.33
CA HIS A 30 -12.82 13.05 35.62
C HIS A 30 -11.33 12.98 35.32
N CYS A 31 -10.72 14.11 34.93
CA CYS A 31 -9.28 14.20 34.70
C CYS A 31 -8.50 13.96 35.99
N ALA A 32 -8.87 14.61 37.09
CA ALA A 32 -8.23 14.42 38.38
C ALA A 32 -8.30 12.95 38.85
N LYS A 33 -9.48 12.33 38.75
CA LYS A 33 -9.67 10.91 39.07
C LYS A 33 -8.75 10.02 38.25
N MET A 34 -8.76 10.18 36.93
CA MET A 34 -7.94 9.37 36.02
C MET A 34 -6.44 9.57 36.27
N LEU A 35 -6.00 10.82 36.49
CA LEU A 35 -4.62 11.12 36.84
C LEU A 35 -4.20 10.41 38.12
N ASN A 36 -5.06 10.38 39.15
CA ASN A 36 -4.81 9.60 40.36
C ASN A 36 -4.74 8.10 40.09
N ASP A 37 -5.67 7.54 39.29
CA ASP A 37 -5.69 6.11 38.98
C ASP A 37 -4.35 5.64 38.36
N TYR A 38 -3.78 6.42 37.42
CA TYR A 38 -2.46 6.15 36.84
C TYR A 38 -1.31 6.46 37.80
N TYR A 39 -1.43 7.48 38.62
CA TYR A 39 -0.45 7.82 39.64
C TYR A 39 -0.23 6.64 40.59
N GLN A 40 -1.32 6.08 41.11
CA GLN A 40 -1.31 4.92 42.00
C GLN A 40 -0.84 3.66 41.26
N LYS A 41 -1.35 3.41 40.05
CA LYS A 41 -1.01 2.23 39.26
C LYS A 41 0.49 2.12 38.97
N TYR A 42 1.17 3.24 38.71
CA TYR A 42 2.59 3.28 38.37
C TYR A 42 3.43 3.95 39.46
N ASP A 43 3.00 3.87 40.71
CA ASP A 43 3.67 4.50 41.85
C ASP A 43 5.10 3.98 42.04
N ALA A 44 5.27 2.66 42.03
CA ALA A 44 6.56 2.00 42.16
C ALA A 44 7.58 2.42 41.09
N GLN A 45 7.11 2.74 39.88
CA GLN A 45 7.95 3.17 38.76
C GLN A 45 8.08 4.70 38.66
N LYS A 46 7.43 5.44 39.56
CA LYS A 46 7.24 6.90 39.46
C LYS A 46 6.75 7.32 38.07
N GLY A 47 5.71 6.65 37.58
CA GLY A 47 5.12 6.92 36.27
C GLY A 47 4.69 8.38 36.15
N THR A 48 4.94 8.97 34.99
CA THR A 48 4.68 10.40 34.70
C THR A 48 3.58 10.57 33.67
N GLN A 49 2.88 11.70 33.74
CA GLN A 49 1.68 11.96 32.96
C GLN A 49 1.73 13.36 32.35
N PHE A 50 1.30 13.48 31.10
CA PHE A 50 1.15 14.78 30.42
C PHE A 50 -0.32 15.16 30.36
N VAL A 51 -0.64 16.41 30.69
CA VAL A 51 -1.99 16.97 30.57
C VAL A 51 -1.95 18.13 29.58
N PHE A 52 -2.68 17.99 28.47
CA PHE A 52 -2.81 19.00 27.44
C PHE A 52 -4.16 19.70 27.53
N SER A 53 -4.10 21.03 27.61
CA SER A 53 -5.25 21.91 27.39
C SER A 53 -4.78 23.25 26.82
N ASP A 54 -5.31 23.65 25.66
CA ASP A 54 -5.05 24.96 25.07
C ASP A 54 -5.95 26.06 25.67
N LEU A 55 -7.05 25.66 26.32
CA LEU A 55 -7.96 26.54 27.03
C LEU A 55 -7.71 26.52 28.53
N GLY A 56 -7.98 27.65 29.20
CA GLY A 56 -7.81 27.77 30.65
C GLY A 56 -6.37 27.52 31.09
N THR A 57 -5.40 27.99 30.30
CA THR A 57 -3.98 27.86 30.64
C THR A 57 -3.65 28.65 31.91
N TYR A 58 -2.71 28.12 32.70
CA TYR A 58 -2.27 28.77 33.92
C TYR A 58 -1.76 30.20 33.66
N LYS A 59 -2.29 31.16 34.42
CA LYS A 59 -1.83 32.55 34.47
C LYS A 59 -1.50 32.94 35.92
N PRO A 60 -0.38 33.64 36.16
CA PRO A 60 -0.14 34.25 37.47
C PRO A 60 -1.17 35.35 37.72
N GLY A 61 -1.97 35.27 38.78
CA GLY A 61 -2.97 36.30 39.10
C GLY A 61 -4.23 35.82 39.82
N GLY A 62 -4.52 34.52 39.84
CA GLY A 62 -5.58 33.95 40.66
C GLY A 62 -6.93 33.71 39.96
N ASP A 63 -7.08 34.08 38.69
CA ASP A 63 -8.30 33.78 37.93
C ASP A 63 -8.53 32.27 37.79
N PHE A 64 -9.81 31.86 37.80
CA PHE A 64 -10.20 30.47 37.54
C PHE A 64 -9.61 29.94 36.24
N ASN A 65 -8.96 28.79 36.33
CA ASN A 65 -8.39 28.10 35.18
C ASN A 65 -8.33 26.60 35.42
N ILE A 66 -8.46 25.83 34.33
CA ILE A 66 -8.60 24.37 34.40
C ILE A 66 -7.34 23.68 34.97
N TYR A 67 -6.16 24.30 34.83
CA TYR A 67 -4.91 23.73 35.33
C TYR A 67 -4.88 23.78 36.86
N SER A 68 -5.17 24.95 37.42
CA SER A 68 -5.26 25.16 38.86
C SER A 68 -6.38 24.31 39.47
N GLU A 69 -7.52 24.18 38.80
CA GLU A 69 -8.65 23.41 39.32
C GLU A 69 -8.36 21.90 39.39
N VAL A 70 -7.80 21.32 38.32
CA VAL A 70 -7.39 19.91 38.37
C VAL A 70 -6.30 19.70 39.42
N LYS A 71 -5.33 20.63 39.53
CA LYS A 71 -4.30 20.56 40.58
C LYS A 71 -4.91 20.63 41.99
N ARG A 72 -5.88 21.52 42.22
CA ARG A 72 -6.60 21.65 43.50
C ARG A 72 -7.22 20.30 43.87
N LYS A 73 -8.01 19.70 42.97
CA LYS A 73 -8.63 18.38 43.18
C LYS A 73 -7.60 17.28 43.44
N LEU A 74 -6.49 17.24 42.69
CA LEU A 74 -5.42 16.26 42.91
C LEU A 74 -4.77 16.37 44.30
N VAL A 75 -4.61 17.60 44.81
CA VAL A 75 -3.98 17.85 46.12
C VAL A 75 -4.99 17.66 47.25
N GLU A 76 -6.17 18.26 47.14
CA GLU A 76 -7.20 18.27 48.20
C GLU A 76 -7.91 16.93 48.29
N ASP A 77 -8.37 16.37 47.16
CA ASP A 77 -9.23 15.17 47.16
C ASP A 77 -8.39 13.88 47.11
N TYR A 78 -7.30 13.88 46.34
CA TYR A 78 -6.47 12.69 46.09
C TYR A 78 -5.11 12.70 46.82
N HIS A 79 -4.79 13.80 47.52
CA HIS A 79 -3.61 13.93 48.39
C HIS A 79 -2.28 13.71 47.66
N ILE A 80 -2.23 14.00 46.36
CA ILE A 80 -0.99 13.96 45.58
C ILE A 80 -0.13 15.16 45.99
N PRO A 81 1.18 14.97 46.27
CA PRO A 81 2.03 16.07 46.71
C PRO A 81 2.09 17.20 45.67
N SER A 82 1.77 18.41 46.08
CA SER A 82 1.66 19.58 45.19
C SER A 82 2.95 19.89 44.40
N TYR A 83 4.11 19.51 44.92
CA TYR A 83 5.41 19.69 44.26
C TYR A 83 5.61 18.75 43.07
N GLU A 84 4.89 17.63 42.99
CA GLU A 84 4.93 16.68 41.86
C GLU A 84 4.06 17.12 40.69
N ILE A 85 3.26 18.18 40.87
CA ILE A 85 2.31 18.72 39.90
C ILE A 85 2.78 20.09 39.44
N ARG A 86 3.20 20.20 38.18
CA ARG A 86 3.81 21.43 37.63
C ARG A 86 3.17 21.90 36.34
N PHE A 87 3.23 23.21 36.11
CA PHE A 87 2.73 23.85 34.89
C PHE A 87 3.90 24.34 34.04
N ILE A 88 3.94 23.95 32.76
CA ILE A 88 5.04 24.38 31.87
C ILE A 88 5.11 25.90 31.73
N GLN A 89 3.98 26.60 31.90
CA GLN A 89 3.84 28.06 31.88
C GLN A 89 4.68 28.76 32.97
N GLU A 90 5.05 28.06 34.04
CA GLU A 90 5.94 28.61 35.08
C GLU A 90 7.39 28.78 34.58
N CYS A 91 7.77 28.07 33.50
CA CYS A 91 9.11 28.15 32.93
C CYS A 91 9.24 29.37 32.02
N LYS A 92 9.84 30.45 32.54
CA LYS A 92 10.08 31.68 31.77
C LYS A 92 11.30 31.63 30.84
N ASN A 93 12.14 30.61 30.94
CA ASN A 93 13.34 30.46 30.12
C ASN A 93 13.68 28.99 29.85
N GLU A 94 14.54 28.75 28.86
CA GLU A 94 14.96 27.41 28.45
C GLU A 94 15.68 26.62 29.55
N LYS A 95 16.42 27.30 30.45
CA LYS A 95 17.09 26.64 31.58
C LYS A 95 16.06 26.04 32.55
N ALA A 96 15.02 26.79 32.89
CA ALA A 96 13.92 26.33 33.74
C ALA A 96 13.15 25.19 33.07
N LYS A 97 12.90 25.32 31.76
CA LYS A 97 12.24 24.29 30.96
C LYS A 97 13.04 22.98 30.98
N LYS A 98 14.36 23.05 30.75
CA LYS A 98 15.26 21.89 30.83
C LYS A 98 15.27 21.25 32.22
N ALA A 99 15.36 22.05 33.28
CA ALA A 99 15.32 21.55 34.65
C ALA A 99 14.00 20.82 34.99
N MET A 100 12.87 21.36 34.51
CA MET A 100 11.55 20.73 34.66
C MET A 100 11.48 19.39 33.92
N VAL A 101 12.04 19.33 32.70
CA VAL A 101 12.11 18.11 31.90
C VAL A 101 12.97 17.03 32.58
N GLU A 102 14.12 17.42 33.13
CA GLU A 102 14.98 16.51 33.89
C GLU A 102 14.30 15.99 35.16
N ALA A 103 13.62 16.86 35.91
CA ALA A 103 12.85 16.49 37.09
C ALA A 103 11.70 15.52 36.74
N MET A 104 11.04 15.71 35.60
CA MET A 104 10.04 14.77 35.10
C MET A 104 10.65 13.41 34.73
N ASN A 105 11.77 13.38 34.00
CA ASN A 105 12.45 12.11 33.66
C ASN A 105 12.94 11.34 34.90
N ARG A 106 13.29 12.04 36.00
CA ARG A 106 13.63 11.41 37.28
C ARG A 106 12.41 10.94 38.08
N GLY A 107 11.22 11.41 37.74
CA GLY A 107 9.99 11.14 38.48
C GLY A 107 9.81 12.04 39.72
N ASP A 108 10.55 13.15 39.82
CA ASP A 108 10.35 14.18 40.85
C ASP A 108 9.10 15.03 40.54
N ILE A 109 8.79 15.19 39.24
CA ILE A 109 7.53 15.74 38.73
C ILE A 109 6.81 14.59 38.06
N ARG A 110 5.60 14.26 38.52
CA ARG A 110 4.82 13.14 38.01
C ARG A 110 3.65 13.57 37.14
N ILE A 111 3.19 14.82 37.26
CA ILE A 111 2.12 15.37 36.43
C ILE A 111 2.55 16.73 35.91
N ILE A 112 2.59 16.88 34.59
CA ILE A 112 2.89 18.16 33.94
C ILE A 112 1.71 18.62 33.08
N PHE A 113 1.32 19.88 33.23
CA PHE A 113 0.32 20.51 32.38
C PHE A 113 0.97 21.44 31.36
N GLY A 114 0.39 21.52 30.16
CA GLY A 114 0.82 22.49 29.16
C GLY A 114 -0.04 22.58 27.92
N SER A 115 0.06 23.71 27.22
CA SER A 115 -0.60 23.92 25.94
C SER A 115 0.17 23.20 24.82
N THR A 116 -0.47 23.02 23.67
CA THR A 116 0.16 22.53 22.44
C THR A 116 1.36 23.40 22.06
N SER A 117 1.28 24.72 22.23
CA SER A 117 2.38 25.62 21.88
C SER A 117 3.60 25.46 22.78
N MET A 118 3.42 25.25 24.09
CA MET A 118 4.53 25.24 25.07
C MET A 118 5.06 23.84 25.36
N LEU A 119 4.18 22.85 25.44
CA LEU A 119 4.50 21.46 25.74
C LEU A 119 4.54 20.58 24.46
N GLY A 120 3.88 21.04 23.40
CA GLY A 120 3.79 20.30 22.13
C GLY A 120 5.00 20.41 21.22
N THR A 121 6.06 21.18 21.52
CA THR A 121 7.34 21.17 20.76
C THR A 121 8.59 21.28 21.66
N GLY A 122 9.67 20.59 21.30
CA GLY A 122 11.01 20.81 21.88
C GLY A 122 11.29 20.27 23.29
N ILE A 123 10.53 19.30 23.81
CA ILE A 123 10.73 18.70 25.15
C ILE A 123 11.02 17.19 25.04
N ASN A 124 11.96 16.67 25.81
CA ASN A 124 12.37 15.26 25.89
C ASN A 124 12.13 14.72 27.32
N ALA A 125 10.85 14.58 27.71
CA ALA A 125 10.41 14.21 29.06
C ALA A 125 9.72 12.82 29.12
N GLN A 126 9.99 11.95 28.14
CA GLN A 126 9.23 10.71 27.92
C GLN A 126 9.66 9.51 28.77
N GLN A 127 10.77 9.57 29.51
CA GLN A 127 11.43 8.36 30.06
C GLN A 127 10.53 7.50 30.95
N ARG A 128 9.55 8.13 31.61
CA ARG A 128 8.62 7.49 32.55
C ARG A 128 7.15 7.70 32.17
N ALA A 129 6.88 8.15 30.94
CA ALA A 129 5.54 8.55 30.56
C ALA A 129 4.60 7.35 30.42
N VAL A 130 3.46 7.36 31.11
CA VAL A 130 2.48 6.25 31.10
C VAL A 130 1.15 6.64 30.50
N ALA A 131 0.79 7.93 30.56
CA ALA A 131 -0.45 8.45 30.03
C ALA A 131 -0.31 9.86 29.47
N ILE A 132 -1.11 10.17 28.45
CA ILE A 132 -1.37 11.51 27.95
C ILE A 132 -2.87 11.79 28.12
N HIS A 133 -3.19 12.91 28.75
CA HIS A 133 -4.54 13.41 28.99
C HIS A 133 -4.78 14.62 28.10
N GLN A 134 -5.88 14.61 27.34
CA GLN A 134 -6.26 15.69 26.45
C GLN A 134 -7.63 16.23 26.87
N LEU A 135 -7.62 17.32 27.64
CA LEU A 135 -8.84 17.96 28.13
C LEU A 135 -9.61 18.67 27.00
N ASP A 136 -8.89 19.20 26.01
CA ASP A 136 -9.48 19.84 24.84
C ASP A 136 -8.88 19.34 23.52
N THR A 137 -9.71 19.28 22.48
CA THR A 137 -9.29 18.82 21.15
C THR A 137 -8.76 19.99 20.30
N PRO A 138 -7.55 19.89 19.72
CA PRO A 138 -6.98 20.93 18.86
C PRO A 138 -7.67 20.97 17.49
N TRP A 139 -7.45 22.05 16.73
CA TRP A 139 -8.12 22.27 15.43
C TRP A 139 -7.42 21.67 14.22
N ARG A 140 -6.19 21.15 14.40
CA ARG A 140 -5.36 20.55 13.36
C ARG A 140 -4.98 19.13 13.76
N PRO A 141 -5.09 18.14 12.85
CA PRO A 141 -4.68 16.76 13.15
C PRO A 141 -3.20 16.64 13.55
N SER A 142 -2.33 17.46 12.92
CA SER A 142 -0.90 17.50 13.25
C SER A 142 -0.62 17.90 14.71
N ASP A 143 -1.46 18.74 15.31
CA ASP A 143 -1.30 19.14 16.71
C ASP A 143 -1.65 17.96 17.64
N LEU A 144 -2.65 17.14 17.29
CA LEU A 144 -3.02 15.94 18.03
C LEU A 144 -1.92 14.88 17.95
N GLU A 145 -1.38 14.62 16.76
CA GLU A 145 -0.22 13.74 16.55
C GLU A 145 1.01 14.25 17.30
N GLN A 146 1.28 15.55 17.28
CA GLN A 146 2.41 16.15 18.00
C GLN A 146 2.30 15.99 19.52
N ARG A 147 1.10 16.17 20.10
CA ARG A 147 0.81 15.92 21.52
C ARG A 147 1.07 14.45 21.86
N ASN A 148 0.51 13.53 21.08
CA ASN A 148 0.67 12.08 21.27
C ASN A 148 2.14 11.65 21.19
N GLY A 149 2.87 12.14 20.19
CA GLY A 149 4.29 11.86 19.99
C GLY A 149 5.23 12.46 21.04
N ARG A 150 4.74 13.00 22.17
CA ARG A 150 5.57 13.43 23.33
C ARG A 150 5.82 12.31 24.32
N ALA A 151 4.83 11.44 24.57
CA ALA A 151 5.05 10.24 25.38
C ALA A 151 5.51 9.05 24.53
N ILE A 152 5.08 9.00 23.25
CA ILE A 152 5.34 7.91 22.31
C ILE A 152 6.64 8.17 21.53
N ARG A 153 7.79 7.98 22.19
CA ARG A 153 9.14 8.11 21.62
C ARG A 153 10.08 7.03 22.15
N LYS A 154 11.10 6.68 21.35
CA LYS A 154 12.22 5.83 21.79
C LYS A 154 12.84 6.39 23.09
N GLY A 155 13.08 5.51 24.06
CA GLY A 155 13.66 5.86 25.37
C GLY A 155 12.68 5.95 26.54
N ASN A 156 11.40 5.63 26.34
CA ASN A 156 10.45 5.45 27.45
C ASN A 156 10.65 4.08 28.12
N MET A 157 11.30 4.07 29.29
CA MET A 157 11.67 2.85 30.01
C MET A 157 10.47 2.23 30.71
N VAL A 158 9.65 3.06 31.36
CA VAL A 158 8.49 2.58 32.13
C VAL A 158 7.44 1.95 31.21
N ALA A 159 7.15 2.58 30.08
CA ALA A 159 6.18 2.01 29.13
C ALA A 159 6.68 0.67 28.56
N LYS A 160 7.97 0.57 28.24
CA LYS A 160 8.58 -0.63 27.67
C LYS A 160 8.56 -1.81 28.64
N GLU A 161 8.93 -1.59 29.89
CA GLU A 161 9.12 -2.65 30.88
C GLU A 161 7.85 -2.98 31.68
N PHE A 162 6.96 -2.00 31.88
CA PHE A 162 5.83 -2.12 32.82
C PHE A 162 4.46 -1.82 32.20
N ALA A 163 4.39 -1.39 30.93
CA ALA A 163 3.12 -1.08 30.25
C ALA A 163 3.00 -1.73 28.86
N ASP A 164 3.60 -2.91 28.65
CA ASP A 164 3.50 -3.68 27.39
C ASP A 164 3.93 -2.86 26.15
N ASN A 165 4.96 -2.02 26.33
CA ASN A 165 5.45 -1.09 25.32
C ASN A 165 4.33 -0.20 24.73
N LYS A 166 3.41 0.27 25.58
CA LYS A 166 2.28 1.12 25.21
C LYS A 166 2.17 2.32 26.15
N VAL A 167 1.70 3.44 25.60
CA VAL A 167 1.21 4.59 26.37
C VAL A 167 -0.27 4.75 26.11
N ASP A 168 -1.03 5.02 27.18
CA ASP A 168 -2.45 5.32 27.08
C ASP A 168 -2.65 6.80 26.71
N VAL A 169 -3.48 7.05 25.69
CA VAL A 169 -3.95 8.38 25.33
C VAL A 169 -5.43 8.47 25.71
N ILE A 170 -5.75 9.47 26.53
CA ILE A 170 -7.06 9.68 27.15
C ILE A 170 -7.57 11.02 26.66
N ILE A 171 -8.69 10.99 25.96
CA ILE A 171 -9.35 12.17 25.40
C ILE A 171 -10.68 12.37 26.14
N TYR A 172 -10.86 13.57 26.68
CA TYR A 172 -12.07 13.97 27.38
C TYR A 172 -12.95 14.77 26.44
N ALA A 173 -14.13 14.26 26.14
CA ALA A 173 -15.07 14.90 25.23
C ALA A 173 -16.49 14.79 25.78
N VAL A 174 -17.29 15.82 25.53
CA VAL A 174 -18.68 15.85 25.96
C VAL A 174 -19.57 15.45 24.79
N GLU A 175 -20.48 14.51 25.02
CA GLU A 175 -21.44 14.08 23.99
C GLU A 175 -22.32 15.24 23.52
N ARG A 176 -22.72 15.23 22.25
CA ARG A 176 -23.60 16.26 21.65
C ARG A 176 -23.10 17.71 21.85
N SER A 177 -21.79 17.90 22.02
CA SER A 177 -21.16 19.21 22.21
C SER A 177 -20.34 19.64 20.98
N LEU A 178 -19.73 20.82 21.05
CA LEU A 178 -18.78 21.30 20.05
C LEU A 178 -17.56 20.35 19.89
N ASP A 179 -17.28 19.49 20.87
CA ASP A 179 -16.23 18.47 20.75
C ASP A 179 -16.56 17.47 19.62
N SER A 180 -17.82 17.01 19.50
CA SER A 180 -18.24 16.11 18.42
C SER A 180 -18.03 16.73 17.03
N TYR A 181 -18.35 18.02 16.88
CA TYR A 181 -18.10 18.76 15.63
C TYR A 181 -16.60 18.85 15.30
N LYS A 182 -15.74 19.06 16.31
CA LYS A 182 -14.29 19.13 16.10
C LYS A 182 -13.70 17.81 15.65
N PHE A 183 -14.13 16.68 16.20
CA PHE A 183 -13.65 15.37 15.75
C PHE A 183 -14.06 15.09 14.30
N ASN A 184 -15.26 15.50 13.88
CA ASN A 184 -15.68 15.41 12.49
C ASN A 184 -14.83 16.32 11.57
N LEU A 185 -14.55 17.55 12.01
CA LEU A 185 -13.68 18.44 11.25
C LEU A 185 -12.24 17.88 11.11
N LEU A 186 -11.70 17.27 12.16
CA LEU A 186 -10.39 16.62 12.11
C LEU A 186 -10.37 15.40 11.19
N HIS A 187 -11.45 14.60 11.18
CA HIS A 187 -11.64 13.48 10.25
C HIS A 187 -11.50 13.93 8.80
N ASN A 188 -12.28 14.94 8.40
CA ASN A 188 -12.28 15.44 7.02
C ASN A 188 -10.91 15.98 6.60
N LYS A 189 -10.21 16.67 7.52
CA LYS A 189 -8.86 17.17 7.26
C LYS A 189 -7.83 16.05 7.12
N GLN A 190 -7.92 15.00 7.93
CA GLN A 190 -7.00 13.86 7.87
C GLN A 190 -7.17 13.06 6.57
N LEU A 191 -8.42 12.82 6.16
CA LEU A 191 -8.72 12.14 4.90
C LEU A 191 -8.10 12.87 3.70
N PHE A 192 -8.22 14.20 3.66
CA PHE A 192 -7.62 15.02 2.61
C PHE A 192 -6.08 14.93 2.60
N ILE A 193 -5.45 14.96 3.77
CA ILE A 193 -3.99 14.81 3.90
C ILE A 193 -3.52 13.44 3.41
N ASN A 194 -4.25 12.37 3.75
CA ASN A 194 -3.91 11.01 3.34
C ASN A 194 -3.97 10.86 1.81
N GLN A 195 -5.04 11.36 1.18
CA GLN A 195 -5.19 11.35 -0.28
C GLN A 195 -4.05 12.08 -1.01
N LEU A 196 -3.59 13.20 -0.44
CA LEU A 196 -2.41 13.91 -0.95
C LEU A 196 -1.12 13.10 -0.81
N LYS A 197 -0.92 12.46 0.36
CA LYS A 197 0.28 11.65 0.63
C LYS A 197 0.38 10.40 -0.27
N THR A 198 -0.75 9.78 -0.60
CA THR A 198 -0.80 8.55 -1.42
C THR A 198 -0.84 8.82 -2.92
N ASN A 199 -0.80 10.08 -3.35
CA ASN A 199 -0.90 10.51 -4.75
C ASN A 199 -2.10 9.89 -5.51
N THR A 200 -3.21 9.64 -4.79
CA THR A 200 -4.46 9.07 -5.32
C THR A 200 -5.50 10.15 -5.67
N LEU A 201 -5.03 11.33 -6.08
CA LEU A 201 -5.88 12.47 -6.48
C LEU A 201 -6.76 12.20 -7.73
N GLY A 202 -6.53 11.10 -8.45
CA GLY A 202 -7.29 10.73 -9.65
C GLY A 202 -8.60 9.96 -9.40
N SER A 203 -8.90 9.58 -8.16
CA SER A 203 -10.13 8.86 -7.81
C SER A 203 -11.22 9.82 -7.37
N ARG A 204 -12.39 9.81 -8.06
CA ARG A 204 -13.63 10.48 -7.59
C ARG A 204 -14.28 9.75 -6.41
N THR A 205 -13.63 8.72 -5.89
CA THR A 205 -14.09 7.93 -4.74
C THR A 205 -13.08 8.05 -3.61
N ILE A 206 -13.58 8.39 -2.43
CA ILE A 206 -12.78 8.54 -1.21
C ILE A 206 -12.29 7.14 -0.80
N ASP A 207 -10.98 6.94 -0.81
CA ASP A 207 -10.36 5.72 -0.26
C ASP A 207 -10.13 5.93 1.25
N GLU A 208 -11.12 5.55 2.06
CA GLU A 208 -11.03 5.53 3.52
C GLU A 208 -10.27 4.29 4.04
N GLY A 209 -9.90 3.35 3.15
CA GLY A 209 -9.33 2.04 3.49
C GLY A 209 -7.81 2.01 3.65
N SER A 210 -7.09 3.07 3.27
CA SER A 210 -5.63 3.16 3.35
C SER A 210 -5.12 3.80 4.65
N MET A 211 -5.71 3.44 5.79
CA MET A 211 -5.32 3.98 7.10
C MET A 211 -4.67 2.92 7.99
N ASP A 212 -3.44 3.24 8.39
CA ASP A 212 -2.45 2.40 9.08
C ASP A 212 -2.98 1.79 10.39
N GLU A 213 -2.89 0.47 10.54
CA GLU A 213 -3.31 -0.25 11.76
C GLU A 213 -2.48 0.12 13.00
N ASP A 214 -1.30 0.70 12.80
CA ASP A 214 -0.36 1.05 13.87
C ASP A 214 -0.70 2.36 14.59
N SER A 215 -1.71 3.12 14.13
CA SER A 215 -1.96 4.50 14.55
C SER A 215 -3.22 4.70 15.42
N GLY A 216 -3.50 3.82 16.40
CA GLY A 216 -4.55 4.06 17.40
C GLY A 216 -5.98 4.15 16.83
N MET A 217 -6.90 4.82 17.55
CA MET A 217 -8.28 5.02 17.08
C MET A 217 -8.35 6.03 15.93
N ASN A 218 -9.10 5.72 14.87
CA ASN A 218 -9.30 6.63 13.74
C ASN A 218 -10.36 7.71 14.08
N PHE A 219 -10.30 8.89 13.46
CA PHE A 219 -11.25 9.98 13.68
C PHE A 219 -12.73 9.58 13.48
N SER A 220 -13.02 8.65 12.57
CA SER A 220 -14.37 8.09 12.39
C SER A 220 -14.88 7.38 13.65
N GLU A 221 -13.99 6.68 14.37
CA GLU A 221 -14.33 6.00 15.63
C GLU A 221 -14.60 7.01 16.74
N TYR A 222 -13.83 8.11 16.81
CA TYR A 222 -14.14 9.21 17.73
C TYR A 222 -15.49 9.85 17.44
N VAL A 223 -15.81 10.12 16.17
CA VAL A 223 -17.11 10.70 15.78
C VAL A 223 -18.26 9.77 16.14
N ALA A 224 -18.10 8.46 15.96
CA ALA A 224 -19.12 7.47 16.31
C ALA A 224 -19.33 7.34 17.83
N VAL A 225 -18.25 7.38 18.63
CA VAL A 225 -18.37 7.36 20.09
C VAL A 225 -19.05 8.64 20.60
N LEU A 226 -18.71 9.80 20.02
CA LEU A 226 -19.23 11.10 20.47
C LEU A 226 -20.61 11.47 19.93
N SER A 227 -21.10 10.75 18.92
CA SER A 227 -22.49 10.85 18.47
C SER A 227 -23.43 10.03 19.34
N GLY A 228 -22.89 9.14 20.20
CA GLY A 228 -23.67 8.20 21.01
C GLY A 228 -24.33 7.08 20.20
N ASN A 229 -24.08 7.02 18.89
CA ASN A 229 -24.63 6.00 18.00
C ASN A 229 -23.57 4.93 17.70
N THR A 230 -23.65 3.82 18.44
CA THR A 230 -22.76 2.66 18.32
C THR A 230 -22.87 1.96 16.96
N ASP A 231 -23.98 2.13 16.24
CA ASP A 231 -24.16 1.55 14.89
C ASP A 231 -23.16 2.17 13.89
N LEU A 232 -22.81 3.45 14.03
CA LEU A 232 -21.79 4.10 13.18
C LEU A 232 -20.40 3.48 13.39
N LEU A 233 -20.08 3.06 14.62
CA LEU A 233 -18.80 2.42 14.94
C LEU A 233 -18.73 1.00 14.37
N GLU A 234 -19.80 0.22 14.54
CA GLU A 234 -19.91 -1.13 13.97
C GLU A 234 -19.83 -1.07 12.44
N LYS A 235 -20.41 -0.04 11.83
CA LYS A 235 -20.37 0.18 10.38
C LYS A 235 -18.96 0.46 9.89
N ALA A 236 -18.26 1.40 10.52
CA ALA A 236 -16.88 1.71 10.17
C ALA A 236 -15.96 0.48 10.26
N LYS A 237 -16.16 -0.38 11.28
CA LYS A 237 -15.42 -1.64 11.43
C LYS A 237 -15.75 -2.66 10.33
N LEU A 238 -17.03 -2.80 9.98
CA LEU A 238 -17.47 -3.69 8.90
C LEU A 238 -16.93 -3.22 7.54
N ASP A 239 -17.02 -1.92 7.24
CA ASP A 239 -16.52 -1.34 6.00
C ASP A 239 -15.02 -1.53 5.84
N LYS A 240 -14.25 -1.36 6.93
CA LYS A 240 -12.81 -1.64 6.92
C LYS A 240 -12.53 -3.10 6.52
N LYS A 241 -13.23 -4.05 7.14
CA LYS A 241 -13.05 -5.49 6.81
C LYS A 241 -13.44 -5.79 5.37
N ILE A 242 -14.54 -5.22 4.89
CA ILE A 242 -15.00 -5.36 3.50
C ILE A 242 -13.92 -4.82 2.55
N ALA A 243 -13.40 -3.62 2.79
CA ALA A 243 -12.38 -3.01 1.95
C ALA A 243 -11.10 -3.86 1.86
N THR A 244 -10.62 -4.39 2.99
CA THR A 244 -9.47 -5.32 3.02
C THR A 244 -9.73 -6.56 2.17
N LEU A 245 -10.88 -7.20 2.36
CA LEU A 245 -11.27 -8.41 1.64
C LEU A 245 -11.50 -8.15 0.14
N GLU A 246 -12.06 -7.00 -0.24
CA GLU A 246 -12.21 -6.61 -1.65
C GLU A 246 -10.86 -6.38 -2.33
N SER A 247 -9.91 -5.76 -1.63
CA SER A 247 -8.53 -5.59 -2.12
C SER A 247 -7.84 -6.94 -2.33
N GLU A 248 -7.97 -7.85 -1.35
CA GLU A 248 -7.46 -9.23 -1.45
C GLU A 248 -8.08 -9.97 -2.65
N ARG A 249 -9.40 -9.91 -2.81
CA ARG A 249 -10.12 -10.51 -3.94
C ARG A 249 -9.66 -9.95 -5.28
N LYS A 250 -9.46 -8.63 -5.36
CA LYS A 250 -8.99 -7.96 -6.58
C LYS A 250 -7.58 -8.42 -6.96
N ASN A 251 -6.69 -8.57 -5.98
CA ASN A 251 -5.33 -9.07 -6.23
C ASN A 251 -5.36 -10.53 -6.69
N PHE A 252 -6.17 -11.37 -6.03
CA PHE A 252 -6.38 -12.75 -6.46
C PHE A 252 -6.86 -12.86 -7.91
N LEU A 253 -7.86 -12.06 -8.29
CA LEU A 253 -8.39 -12.06 -9.66
C LEU A 253 -7.33 -11.61 -10.68
N ARG A 254 -6.51 -10.60 -10.35
CA ARG A 254 -5.40 -10.16 -11.20
C ARG A 254 -4.35 -11.27 -11.40
N GLU A 255 -3.99 -11.98 -10.33
CA GLU A 255 -3.05 -13.10 -10.41
C GLU A 255 -3.60 -14.24 -11.27
N ARG A 256 -4.88 -14.58 -11.10
CA ARG A 256 -5.56 -15.59 -11.90
C ARG A 256 -5.63 -15.21 -13.38
N ASP A 257 -5.97 -13.96 -13.68
CA ASP A 257 -6.06 -13.48 -15.06
C ASP A 257 -4.67 -13.41 -15.72
N ALA A 258 -3.63 -13.01 -14.98
CA ALA A 258 -2.25 -13.06 -15.44
C ALA A 258 -1.77 -14.49 -15.70
N ALA A 259 -2.11 -15.45 -14.83
CA ALA A 259 -1.82 -16.86 -15.03
C ALA A 259 -2.53 -17.42 -16.27
N THR A 260 -3.78 -17.02 -16.50
CA THR A 260 -4.56 -17.40 -17.69
C THR A 260 -3.91 -16.88 -18.97
N GLY A 261 -3.46 -15.62 -18.98
CA GLY A 261 -2.69 -15.06 -20.09
C GLY A 261 -1.38 -15.83 -20.34
N LYS A 262 -0.68 -16.20 -19.27
CA LYS A 262 0.56 -16.99 -19.36
C LYS A 262 0.32 -18.40 -19.90
N LEU A 263 -0.79 -19.05 -19.56
CA LEU A 263 -1.17 -20.35 -20.12
C LEU A 263 -1.41 -20.25 -21.63
N ALA A 264 -2.09 -19.22 -22.10
CA ALA A 264 -2.31 -19.02 -23.53
C ALA A 264 -0.99 -18.84 -24.29
N GLU A 265 -0.02 -18.11 -23.72
CA GLU A 265 1.33 -18.01 -24.28
C GLU A 265 2.07 -19.35 -24.32
N ILE A 266 2.01 -20.12 -23.22
CA ILE A 266 2.61 -21.45 -23.11
C ILE A 266 2.00 -22.38 -24.16
N ASP A 267 0.68 -22.43 -24.28
CA ASP A 267 -0.02 -23.30 -25.23
C ASP A 267 0.30 -22.94 -26.68
N SER A 268 0.34 -21.66 -27.01
CA SER A 268 0.76 -21.18 -28.33
C SER A 268 2.21 -21.58 -28.65
N SER A 269 3.13 -21.43 -27.70
CA SER A 269 4.54 -21.80 -27.89
C SER A 269 4.74 -23.32 -27.97
N VAL A 270 4.03 -24.10 -27.16
CA VAL A 270 4.03 -25.57 -27.23
C VAL A 270 3.47 -26.05 -28.57
N SER A 271 2.40 -25.44 -29.07
CA SER A 271 1.85 -25.74 -30.40
C SER A 271 2.89 -25.42 -31.48
N PHE A 272 3.46 -24.21 -31.47
CA PHE A 272 4.49 -23.79 -32.43
C PHE A 272 5.67 -24.76 -32.47
N HIS A 273 6.24 -25.12 -31.31
CA HIS A 273 7.35 -26.06 -31.27
C HIS A 273 6.95 -27.47 -31.69
N SER A 274 5.74 -27.92 -31.33
CA SER A 274 5.22 -29.23 -31.77
C SER A 274 5.07 -29.32 -33.29
N ASP A 275 4.57 -28.26 -33.91
CA ASP A 275 4.44 -28.18 -35.38
C ASP A 275 5.81 -28.19 -36.05
N LYS A 276 6.78 -27.42 -35.55
CA LYS A 276 8.15 -27.42 -36.09
C LYS A 276 8.86 -28.78 -35.93
N ILE A 277 8.66 -29.47 -34.81
CA ILE A 277 9.18 -30.82 -34.61
C ILE A 277 8.58 -31.77 -35.65
N LYS A 278 7.27 -31.69 -35.90
CA LYS A 278 6.57 -32.52 -36.87
C LYS A 278 7.08 -32.25 -38.30
N GLU A 279 7.17 -30.99 -38.70
CA GLU A 279 7.72 -30.56 -40.00
C GLU A 279 9.16 -31.07 -40.18
N ALA A 280 10.04 -30.85 -39.19
CA ALA A 280 11.44 -31.28 -39.27
C ALA A 280 11.60 -32.81 -39.31
N LYS A 281 10.77 -33.56 -38.58
CA LYS A 281 10.75 -35.03 -38.65
C LYS A 281 10.31 -35.52 -40.04
N ALA A 282 9.33 -34.87 -40.66
CA ALA A 282 8.91 -35.18 -42.02
C ALA A 282 10.01 -34.86 -43.04
N ASP A 283 10.68 -33.71 -42.90
CA ASP A 283 11.84 -33.34 -43.72
C ASP A 283 12.99 -34.34 -43.59
N LEU A 284 13.31 -34.77 -42.37
CA LEU A 284 14.35 -35.78 -42.12
C LEU A 284 14.02 -37.10 -42.83
N ALA A 285 12.78 -37.58 -42.68
CA ALA A 285 12.33 -38.80 -43.34
C ALA A 285 12.34 -38.67 -44.87
N CYS A 286 12.03 -37.48 -45.39
CA CYS A 286 12.09 -37.18 -46.81
C CYS A 286 13.53 -37.17 -47.33
N PHE A 287 14.45 -36.56 -46.60
CA PHE A 287 15.88 -36.54 -46.91
C PHE A 287 16.47 -37.95 -46.90
N GLU A 288 16.25 -38.73 -45.85
CA GLU A 288 16.77 -40.11 -45.73
C GLU A 288 16.22 -41.06 -46.82
N LYS A 289 15.01 -40.82 -47.33
CA LYS A 289 14.46 -41.58 -48.47
C LYS A 289 15.12 -41.27 -49.81
N ARG A 290 15.65 -40.05 -49.97
CA ARG A 290 16.15 -39.53 -51.25
C ARG A 290 17.67 -39.47 -51.33
N VAL A 291 18.34 -39.44 -50.18
CA VAL A 291 19.79 -39.33 -50.10
C VAL A 291 20.45 -40.55 -50.73
N GLU A 292 21.44 -40.31 -51.57
CA GLU A 292 22.30 -41.35 -52.10
C GLU A 292 23.63 -41.30 -51.35
N ARG A 293 24.15 -42.47 -50.97
CA ARG A 293 25.36 -42.58 -50.15
C ARG A 293 26.45 -43.30 -50.93
N ASP A 294 27.68 -42.88 -50.71
CA ASP A 294 28.85 -43.55 -51.28
C ASP A 294 29.16 -44.88 -50.55
N LYS A 295 30.23 -45.55 -50.97
CA LYS A 295 30.66 -46.84 -50.38
C LYS A 295 31.01 -46.74 -48.88
N ASP A 296 31.34 -45.54 -48.42
CA ASP A 296 31.71 -45.25 -47.02
C ASP A 296 30.50 -44.74 -46.21
N GLY A 297 29.31 -44.69 -46.82
CA GLY A 297 28.05 -44.27 -46.19
C GLY A 297 27.84 -42.75 -46.13
N ASN A 298 28.71 -41.95 -46.77
CA ASN A 298 28.59 -40.50 -46.78
C ASN A 298 27.59 -40.02 -47.84
N PRO A 299 26.78 -38.99 -47.55
CA PRO A 299 25.87 -38.39 -48.54
C PRO A 299 26.63 -37.86 -49.76
N ILE A 300 26.23 -38.30 -50.95
CA ILE A 300 26.78 -37.80 -52.22
C ILE A 300 26.21 -36.41 -52.49
N ASN A 301 27.03 -35.48 -52.96
CA ASN A 301 26.55 -34.14 -53.27
C ASN A 301 25.87 -34.09 -54.65
N LYS A 302 24.52 -34.13 -54.66
CA LYS A 302 23.67 -33.94 -55.85
C LYS A 302 23.09 -32.53 -55.97
N LEU A 303 23.92 -31.54 -55.70
CA LEU A 303 23.56 -30.14 -55.79
C LEU A 303 23.33 -29.72 -57.25
N VAL A 304 22.17 -29.11 -57.52
CA VAL A 304 21.82 -28.51 -58.82
C VAL A 304 21.60 -27.01 -58.63
N ILE A 305 22.34 -26.17 -59.37
CA ILE A 305 22.25 -24.70 -59.29
C ILE A 305 21.83 -24.12 -60.64
N LYS A 306 20.98 -23.10 -60.60
CA LYS A 306 20.45 -22.40 -61.77
C LYS A 306 21.56 -21.75 -62.61
N GLY A 307 21.61 -22.09 -63.89
CA GLY A 307 22.62 -21.67 -64.87
C GLY A 307 23.81 -22.62 -65.01
N VAL A 308 23.91 -23.67 -64.19
CA VAL A 308 24.94 -24.73 -64.28
C VAL A 308 24.33 -26.12 -64.03
N GLU A 309 23.07 -26.32 -64.41
CA GLU A 309 22.25 -27.48 -64.02
C GLU A 309 22.83 -28.82 -64.50
N GLY A 310 23.58 -28.83 -65.61
CA GLY A 310 24.19 -30.02 -66.19
C GLY A 310 25.64 -30.29 -65.75
N SER A 311 26.24 -29.45 -64.91
CA SER A 311 27.64 -29.60 -64.48
C SER A 311 27.73 -30.42 -63.19
N THR A 312 28.64 -31.40 -63.16
CA THR A 312 29.03 -32.13 -61.95
C THR A 312 30.38 -31.66 -61.39
N ASP A 313 31.04 -30.70 -62.05
CA ASP A 313 32.32 -30.15 -61.62
C ASP A 313 32.11 -29.16 -60.45
N THR A 314 32.65 -29.52 -59.29
CA THR A 314 32.61 -28.73 -58.05
C THR A 314 33.14 -27.32 -58.24
N LYS A 315 34.16 -27.11 -59.08
CA LYS A 315 34.72 -25.76 -59.32
C LYS A 315 33.75 -24.86 -60.06
N VAL A 316 33.02 -25.41 -61.03
CA VAL A 316 32.02 -24.67 -61.83
C VAL A 316 30.83 -24.29 -60.96
N ILE A 317 30.32 -25.23 -60.15
CA ILE A 317 29.20 -24.97 -59.24
C ILE A 317 29.59 -23.94 -58.17
N ALA A 318 30.78 -24.08 -57.56
CA ALA A 318 31.27 -23.14 -56.57
C ALA A 318 31.47 -21.72 -57.13
N ALA A 319 32.04 -21.60 -58.33
CA ALA A 319 32.18 -20.31 -59.00
C ALA A 319 30.81 -19.64 -59.22
N ARG A 320 29.80 -20.43 -59.60
CA ARG A 320 28.43 -19.94 -59.77
C ARG A 320 27.79 -19.52 -58.43
N LEU A 321 27.99 -20.30 -57.37
CA LEU A 321 27.53 -19.94 -56.02
C LEU A 321 28.19 -18.65 -55.52
N GLN A 322 29.48 -18.47 -55.78
CA GLN A 322 30.20 -17.25 -55.42
C GLN A 322 29.68 -16.05 -56.20
N GLU A 323 29.42 -16.21 -57.50
CA GLU A 323 28.80 -15.15 -58.29
C GLU A 323 27.43 -14.75 -57.72
N ILE A 324 26.60 -15.73 -57.33
CA ILE A 324 25.31 -15.47 -56.67
C ILE A 324 25.53 -14.76 -55.34
N ASN A 325 26.50 -15.19 -54.53
CA ASN A 325 26.84 -14.58 -53.26
C ASN A 325 27.23 -13.10 -53.41
N ASP A 326 27.91 -12.73 -54.49
CA ASP A 326 28.39 -11.36 -54.68
C ASP A 326 27.30 -10.45 -55.31
N LYS A 327 26.52 -11.01 -56.25
CA LYS A 327 25.58 -10.24 -57.09
C LYS A 327 24.12 -10.29 -56.63
N ALA A 328 23.69 -11.26 -55.82
CA ALA A 328 22.29 -11.36 -55.43
C ALA A 328 21.84 -10.15 -54.61
N ARG A 329 20.68 -9.59 -54.96
CA ARG A 329 20.03 -8.48 -54.27
C ARG A 329 18.53 -8.79 -54.14
N THR A 330 18.18 -9.59 -53.14
CA THR A 330 16.81 -10.13 -52.99
C THR A 330 15.87 -9.21 -52.24
N LYS A 331 16.33 -8.05 -51.74
CA LYS A 331 15.54 -7.11 -50.93
C LYS A 331 14.86 -7.76 -49.71
N GLY A 332 15.51 -8.77 -49.12
CA GLY A 332 14.99 -9.50 -47.96
C GLY A 332 14.07 -10.67 -48.29
N GLU A 333 13.74 -10.91 -49.55
CA GLU A 333 12.94 -12.06 -49.99
C GLU A 333 13.82 -13.31 -50.21
N TYR A 334 13.20 -14.49 -50.17
CA TYR A 334 13.86 -15.75 -50.46
C TYR A 334 13.73 -16.09 -51.95
N ASN A 335 14.86 -16.11 -52.66
CA ASN A 335 14.90 -16.44 -54.08
C ASN A 335 15.45 -17.85 -54.30
N LYS A 336 14.72 -18.68 -55.06
CA LYS A 336 15.17 -20.04 -55.41
C LYS A 336 16.32 -19.97 -56.41
N ILE A 337 17.43 -20.63 -56.08
CA ILE A 337 18.65 -20.68 -56.90
C ILE A 337 19.06 -22.09 -57.30
N GLY A 338 18.41 -23.12 -56.75
CA GLY A 338 18.75 -24.50 -57.03
C GLY A 338 17.93 -25.49 -56.23
N GLU A 339 18.34 -26.74 -56.27
CA GLU A 339 17.82 -27.79 -55.40
C GLU A 339 18.87 -28.84 -55.05
N ILE A 340 18.61 -29.57 -53.98
CA ILE A 340 19.37 -30.75 -53.58
C ILE A 340 18.40 -31.78 -52.99
N TYR A 341 18.37 -32.99 -53.53
CA TYR A 341 17.44 -34.06 -53.11
C TYR A 341 15.95 -33.62 -53.04
N GLY A 342 15.53 -32.74 -53.94
CA GLY A 342 14.18 -32.17 -53.97
C GLY A 342 13.88 -31.16 -52.85
N PHE A 343 14.91 -30.65 -52.15
CA PHE A 343 14.82 -29.48 -51.28
C PHE A 343 15.29 -28.24 -52.03
N SER A 344 14.50 -27.16 -51.97
CA SER A 344 14.83 -25.93 -52.71
C SER A 344 15.93 -25.15 -52.00
N ILE A 345 16.93 -24.73 -52.76
CA ILE A 345 18.02 -23.89 -52.26
C ILE A 345 17.64 -22.44 -52.51
N MET A 346 17.68 -21.65 -51.45
CA MET A 346 17.23 -20.28 -51.42
C MET A 346 18.39 -19.35 -51.04
N VAL A 347 18.43 -18.17 -51.63
CA VAL A 347 19.30 -17.07 -51.20
C VAL A 347 18.45 -15.92 -50.70
N LYS A 348 18.90 -15.25 -49.64
CA LYS A 348 18.31 -14.01 -49.11
C LYS A 348 19.41 -13.00 -48.81
N THR A 349 19.24 -11.78 -49.28
CA THR A 349 20.08 -10.63 -48.94
C THR A 349 19.58 -10.01 -47.65
N GLU A 350 20.42 -10.00 -46.63
CA GLU A 350 20.17 -9.34 -45.35
C GLU A 350 21.01 -8.06 -45.25
N SER A 351 20.38 -6.94 -44.94
CA SER A 351 21.07 -5.69 -44.64
C SER A 351 21.67 -5.76 -43.23
N THR A 352 22.97 -5.49 -43.12
CA THR A 352 23.69 -5.40 -41.86
C THR A 352 24.39 -4.04 -41.80
N SER A 353 24.14 -3.27 -40.74
CA SER A 353 24.92 -2.07 -40.47
C SER A 353 26.19 -2.46 -39.71
N LYS A 354 27.36 -2.16 -40.30
CA LYS A 354 28.65 -2.27 -39.63
C LYS A 354 29.43 -1.00 -39.89
N ASP A 355 29.90 -0.33 -38.83
CA ASP A 355 30.68 0.90 -38.88
C ASP A 355 30.05 2.03 -39.72
N LEU A 356 28.74 2.27 -39.55
CA LEU A 356 27.95 3.31 -40.26
C LEU A 356 27.79 3.10 -41.77
N PHE A 357 28.21 1.95 -42.33
CA PHE A 357 27.95 1.57 -43.71
C PHE A 357 26.89 0.46 -43.81
N ASP A 358 25.95 0.63 -44.74
CA ASP A 358 25.01 -0.42 -45.12
C ASP A 358 25.73 -1.49 -45.93
N CYS A 359 26.03 -2.62 -45.28
CA CYS A 359 26.58 -3.79 -45.92
C CYS A 359 25.48 -4.80 -46.17
N SER A 360 25.36 -5.31 -47.40
CA SER A 360 24.44 -6.39 -47.73
C SER A 360 25.19 -7.72 -47.71
N VAL A 361 24.67 -8.69 -46.96
CA VAL A 361 25.24 -10.04 -46.87
C VAL A 361 24.23 -11.03 -47.41
N ASN A 362 24.66 -11.87 -48.34
CA ASN A 362 23.83 -12.95 -48.86
C ASN A 362 23.95 -14.18 -47.94
N ARG A 363 22.79 -14.73 -47.56
CA ARG A 363 22.68 -15.97 -46.81
C ARG A 363 21.95 -17.03 -47.62
N PHE A 364 22.44 -18.24 -47.49
CA PHE A 364 21.98 -19.43 -48.20
C PHE A 364 21.22 -20.35 -47.26
N PHE A 365 20.11 -20.88 -47.75
CA PHE A 365 19.19 -21.72 -47.00
C PHE A 365 18.78 -22.92 -47.83
N VAL A 366 18.55 -24.04 -47.16
CA VAL A 366 17.84 -25.18 -47.73
C VAL A 366 16.42 -25.16 -47.17
N LYS A 367 15.43 -24.90 -48.01
CA LYS A 367 14.03 -24.86 -47.63
C LYS A 367 13.51 -26.29 -47.47
N GLY A 368 12.94 -26.59 -46.30
CA GLY A 368 12.16 -27.80 -46.03
C GLY A 368 10.93 -27.90 -46.92
N GLN A 369 10.17 -28.98 -46.77
CA GLN A 369 8.95 -29.18 -47.56
C GLN A 369 7.85 -28.16 -47.19
N GLU A 370 7.89 -27.64 -45.96
CA GLU A 370 6.96 -26.63 -45.47
C GLU A 370 7.68 -25.31 -45.15
N SER A 371 7.77 -24.94 -43.87
CA SER A 371 8.13 -23.57 -43.46
C SER A 371 9.54 -23.41 -42.88
N ILE A 372 10.26 -24.52 -42.67
CA ILE A 372 11.60 -24.49 -42.07
C ILE A 372 12.66 -24.18 -43.12
N TYR A 373 13.61 -23.32 -42.76
CA TYR A 373 14.79 -23.00 -43.55
C TYR A 373 16.05 -23.44 -42.81
N TYR A 374 16.69 -24.49 -43.30
CA TYR A 374 17.92 -25.03 -42.71
C TYR A 374 19.13 -24.25 -43.20
N THR A 375 20.07 -24.02 -42.29
CA THR A 375 21.32 -23.34 -42.62
C THR A 375 22.52 -24.07 -42.05
N TYR A 376 23.66 -23.88 -42.71
CA TYR A 376 24.97 -24.24 -42.20
C TYR A 376 25.83 -22.98 -42.16
N ASN A 377 26.71 -22.86 -41.15
CA ASN A 377 27.53 -21.67 -40.94
C ASN A 377 26.74 -20.34 -40.98
N ASN A 378 25.55 -20.31 -40.38
CA ASN A 378 24.60 -19.17 -40.41
C ASN A 378 24.27 -18.69 -41.84
N GLY A 379 24.25 -19.62 -42.79
CA GLY A 379 23.95 -19.36 -44.20
C GLY A 379 25.08 -18.69 -44.98
N LYS A 380 26.27 -18.52 -44.38
CA LYS A 380 27.43 -17.96 -45.09
C LYS A 380 28.10 -19.04 -45.95
N LEU A 381 28.35 -18.70 -47.22
CA LEU A 381 29.08 -19.57 -48.13
C LEU A 381 30.55 -19.69 -47.69
N ALA A 382 31.13 -20.89 -47.83
CA ALA A 382 32.56 -21.08 -47.59
C ALA A 382 33.39 -20.52 -48.75
N THR A 383 34.63 -20.12 -48.47
CA THR A 383 35.58 -19.65 -49.49
C THR A 383 36.18 -20.79 -50.31
N ASP A 384 36.33 -21.97 -49.69
CA ASP A 384 36.79 -23.16 -50.39
C ASP A 384 35.68 -23.73 -51.30
N PRO A 385 35.96 -24.00 -52.59
CA PRO A 385 34.96 -24.48 -53.55
C PRO A 385 34.24 -25.76 -53.14
N LYS A 386 34.96 -26.70 -52.50
CA LYS A 386 34.38 -27.99 -52.10
C LYS A 386 33.44 -27.80 -50.91
N LEU A 387 33.90 -27.10 -49.88
CA LEU A 387 33.08 -26.77 -48.71
C LEU A 387 31.86 -25.91 -49.08
N ALA A 388 31.99 -24.99 -50.04
CA ALA A 388 30.88 -24.15 -50.50
C ALA A 388 29.72 -24.99 -51.05
N CYS A 389 30.03 -26.05 -51.79
CA CYS A 389 29.03 -26.99 -52.31
C CYS A 389 28.51 -27.93 -51.20
N GLU A 390 29.36 -28.33 -50.24
CA GLU A 390 28.98 -29.22 -49.13
C GLU A 390 28.11 -28.54 -48.07
N ASN A 391 28.15 -27.21 -47.93
CA ASN A 391 27.37 -26.45 -46.95
C ASN A 391 25.86 -26.79 -46.97
N PHE A 392 25.29 -27.08 -48.15
CA PHE A 392 23.87 -27.42 -48.28
C PHE A 392 23.55 -28.82 -47.75
N LEU A 393 24.44 -29.79 -47.96
CA LEU A 393 24.34 -31.09 -47.29
C LEU A 393 24.54 -30.94 -45.78
N GLY A 394 25.50 -30.10 -45.37
CA GLY A 394 25.69 -29.76 -43.95
C GLY A 394 24.44 -29.13 -43.32
N ALA A 395 23.68 -28.33 -44.08
CA ALA A 395 22.41 -27.76 -43.63
C ALA A 395 21.33 -28.82 -43.45
N LEU A 396 21.20 -29.78 -44.37
CA LEU A 396 20.31 -30.94 -44.20
C LEU A 396 20.75 -31.85 -43.05
N GLY A 397 22.06 -32.00 -42.82
CA GLY A 397 22.61 -32.70 -41.66
C GLY A 397 22.31 -32.03 -40.31
N ARG A 398 21.80 -30.78 -40.30
CA ARG A 398 21.35 -30.09 -39.08
C ARG A 398 19.91 -30.41 -38.70
N ILE A 399 19.11 -31.06 -39.55
CA ILE A 399 17.71 -31.36 -39.26
C ILE A 399 17.54 -32.07 -37.89
N PRO A 400 18.34 -33.11 -37.53
CA PRO A 400 18.23 -33.75 -36.21
C PRO A 400 18.47 -32.77 -35.04
N LYS A 401 19.43 -31.85 -35.20
CA LYS A 401 19.72 -30.84 -34.17
C LYS A 401 18.60 -29.80 -34.03
N VAL A 402 17.91 -29.47 -35.13
CA VAL A 402 16.73 -28.59 -35.10
C VAL A 402 15.59 -29.25 -34.34
N ILE A 403 15.37 -30.56 -34.56
CA ILE A 403 14.39 -31.36 -33.80
C ILE A 403 14.73 -31.33 -32.31
N GLU A 404 15.96 -31.68 -31.93
CA GLU A 404 16.42 -31.68 -30.54
C GLU A 404 16.26 -30.31 -29.87
N SER A 405 16.61 -29.24 -30.59
CA SER A 405 16.48 -27.87 -30.08
C SER A 405 15.01 -27.49 -29.81
N HIS A 406 14.09 -27.87 -30.69
CA HIS A 406 12.67 -27.59 -30.48
C HIS A 406 12.03 -28.50 -29.43
N GLU A 407 12.47 -29.76 -29.30
CA GLU A 407 12.05 -30.66 -28.22
C GLU A 407 12.46 -30.09 -26.85
N LYS A 408 13.71 -29.62 -26.73
CA LYS A 408 14.21 -28.97 -25.51
C LYS A 408 13.45 -27.69 -25.14
N GLU A 409 13.20 -26.80 -26.10
CA GLU A 409 12.44 -25.58 -25.81
C GLU A 409 10.96 -25.89 -25.49
N LYS A 410 10.36 -26.89 -26.15
CA LYS A 410 9.01 -27.36 -25.81
C LYS A 410 8.92 -27.85 -24.36
N GLU A 411 9.86 -28.69 -23.91
CA GLU A 411 9.90 -29.17 -22.53
C GLU A 411 10.06 -28.01 -21.53
N LYS A 412 10.99 -27.09 -21.82
CA LYS A 412 11.23 -25.92 -20.99
C LYS A 412 10.01 -25.02 -20.84
N VAL A 413 9.27 -24.78 -21.92
CA VAL A 413 8.04 -23.98 -21.91
C VAL A 413 6.91 -24.73 -21.18
N ALA A 414 6.82 -26.05 -21.36
CA ALA A 414 5.80 -26.88 -20.71
C ALA A 414 6.03 -27.07 -19.20
N ALA A 415 7.26 -26.93 -18.69
CA ALA A 415 7.62 -27.21 -17.30
C ALA A 415 6.76 -26.47 -16.26
N ASN A 416 6.34 -25.24 -16.55
CA ASN A 416 5.55 -24.42 -15.61
C ASN A 416 4.03 -24.49 -15.88
N LYS A 417 3.59 -25.28 -16.87
CA LYS A 417 2.19 -25.31 -17.29
C LYS A 417 1.26 -25.75 -16.15
N GLU A 418 1.64 -26.76 -15.37
CA GLU A 418 0.81 -27.26 -14.27
C GLU A 418 0.62 -26.22 -13.16
N ILE A 419 1.68 -25.46 -12.85
CA ILE A 419 1.66 -24.40 -11.84
C ILE A 419 0.67 -23.31 -12.25
N TYR A 420 0.78 -22.79 -13.47
CA TYR A 420 -0.15 -21.76 -13.95
C TYR A 420 -1.58 -22.29 -14.10
N THR A 421 -1.75 -23.58 -14.45
CA THR A 421 -3.06 -24.25 -14.50
C THR A 421 -3.73 -24.27 -13.13
N ALA A 422 -2.98 -24.61 -12.08
CA ALA A 422 -3.49 -24.61 -10.71
C ALA A 422 -3.91 -23.21 -10.25
N ILE A 423 -3.14 -22.18 -10.59
CA ILE A 423 -3.45 -20.78 -10.25
C ILE A 423 -4.69 -20.28 -11.01
N ALA A 424 -4.76 -20.53 -12.33
CA ALA A 424 -5.87 -20.09 -13.17
C ALA A 424 -7.22 -20.72 -12.76
N ASN A 425 -7.20 -21.98 -12.31
CA ASN A 425 -8.38 -22.69 -11.82
C ASN A 425 -8.68 -22.45 -10.34
N GLY A 426 -7.83 -21.70 -9.64
CA GLY A 426 -8.04 -21.38 -8.24
C GLY A 426 -9.32 -20.57 -8.02
N THR A 427 -9.94 -20.76 -6.86
CA THR A 427 -11.05 -19.93 -6.38
C THR A 427 -10.65 -19.19 -5.11
N TRP A 428 -11.16 -17.97 -4.95
CA TRP A 428 -10.90 -17.18 -3.75
C TRP A 428 -11.77 -17.68 -2.59
N LYS A 429 -11.13 -18.15 -1.52
CA LYS A 429 -11.79 -18.90 -0.44
C LYS A 429 -12.71 -18.08 0.46
N LYS A 430 -12.59 -16.75 0.45
CA LYS A 430 -13.32 -15.84 1.35
C LYS A 430 -14.53 -15.16 0.68
N GLU A 431 -15.02 -15.71 -0.44
CA GLU A 431 -16.16 -15.14 -1.17
C GLU A 431 -17.43 -15.06 -0.30
N ASP A 432 -17.70 -16.11 0.48
CA ASP A 432 -18.88 -16.16 1.37
C ASP A 432 -18.73 -15.24 2.59
N GLU A 433 -17.53 -15.11 3.14
CA GLU A 433 -17.23 -14.18 4.23
C GLU A 433 -17.46 -12.73 3.77
N LEU A 434 -16.91 -12.36 2.61
CA LEU A 434 -17.12 -11.04 2.03
C LEU A 434 -18.60 -10.76 1.76
N ARG A 435 -19.35 -11.74 1.25
CA ARG A 435 -20.78 -11.62 1.01
C ARG A 435 -21.56 -11.41 2.31
N SER A 436 -21.22 -12.17 3.35
CA SER A 436 -21.85 -12.04 4.68
C SER A 436 -21.60 -10.65 5.29
N LEU A 437 -20.35 -10.17 5.26
CA LEU A 437 -19.99 -8.86 5.79
C LEU A 437 -20.68 -7.72 5.04
N LYS A 438 -20.78 -7.80 3.71
CA LYS A 438 -21.56 -6.84 2.91
C LYS A 438 -23.04 -6.84 3.29
N GLY A 439 -23.61 -8.01 3.56
CA GLY A 439 -24.98 -8.14 4.06
C GLY A 439 -25.17 -7.41 5.41
N GLN A 440 -24.29 -7.69 6.37
CA GLN A 440 -24.30 -7.03 7.70
C GLN A 440 -24.15 -5.51 7.59
N SER A 441 -23.23 -5.05 6.74
CA SER A 441 -23.03 -3.63 6.47
C SER A 441 -24.30 -2.96 5.92
N ALA A 442 -24.98 -3.59 4.96
CA ALA A 442 -26.20 -3.05 4.36
C ALA A 442 -27.39 -3.02 5.34
N GLU A 443 -27.48 -4.01 6.23
CA GLU A 443 -28.48 -4.02 7.31
C GLU A 443 -28.23 -2.87 8.29
N LEU A 444 -26.97 -2.65 8.65
CA LEU A 444 -26.56 -1.59 9.54
C LEU A 444 -26.78 -0.19 8.94
N ASP A 445 -26.53 -0.02 7.63
CA ASP A 445 -26.86 1.21 6.88
C ASP A 445 -28.35 1.54 6.99
N ARG A 446 -29.23 0.54 6.85
CA ARG A 446 -30.68 0.73 6.99
C ARG A 446 -31.05 1.14 8.41
N LYS A 447 -30.44 0.50 9.42
CA LYS A 447 -30.66 0.83 10.82
C LYS A 447 -30.25 2.28 11.14
N ILE A 448 -29.05 2.68 10.71
CA ILE A 448 -28.54 4.05 10.86
C ILE A 448 -29.47 5.06 10.18
N ALA A 449 -29.92 4.78 8.96
CA ALA A 449 -30.84 5.67 8.24
C ALA A 449 -32.15 5.88 9.00
N LEU A 450 -32.73 4.80 9.55
CA LEU A 450 -33.96 4.84 10.35
C LEU A 450 -33.79 5.65 11.65
N THR A 451 -32.67 5.49 12.36
CA THR A 451 -32.37 6.26 13.58
C THR A 451 -32.23 7.76 13.27
N ILE A 452 -31.53 8.11 12.19
CA ILE A 452 -31.34 9.51 11.79
C ILE A 452 -32.68 10.17 11.39
N THR A 453 -33.60 9.44 10.73
CA THR A 453 -34.94 9.96 10.42
C THR A 453 -35.81 10.13 11.67
N ALA A 454 -35.73 9.21 12.63
CA ALA A 454 -36.49 9.31 13.88
C ALA A 454 -36.05 10.52 14.73
N ASP A 455 -34.76 10.82 14.79
CA ASP A 455 -34.24 11.99 15.51
C ASP A 455 -34.64 13.32 14.84
N LYS A 456 -34.90 13.34 13.53
CA LYS A 456 -35.36 14.54 12.81
C LYS A 456 -36.83 14.85 13.02
N GLU A 457 -37.66 13.85 13.28
CA GLU A 457 -39.10 14.04 13.52
C GLU A 457 -39.41 14.46 14.98
N GLY A 458 -38.45 14.34 15.91
CA GLY A 458 -38.59 14.75 17.31
C GLY A 458 -38.08 16.16 17.67
N GLY A 459 -37.48 16.90 16.72
CA GLY A 459 -36.95 18.24 16.97
C GLY A 459 -37.86 19.34 16.41
N GLU A 460 -38.61 20.03 17.28
CA GLU A 460 -39.30 21.27 16.90
C GLU A 460 -38.30 22.31 16.37
N GLU A 461 -38.63 22.91 15.23
CA GLU A 461 -37.90 24.02 14.61
C GLU A 461 -37.85 25.25 15.55
N LEU A 462 -36.69 25.49 16.16
CA LEU A 462 -36.38 26.80 16.72
C LEU A 462 -35.95 27.76 15.59
N SER A 463 -36.93 28.48 15.05
CA SER A 463 -36.68 29.66 14.20
C SER A 463 -35.98 30.78 14.99
N PRO A 464 -35.11 31.60 14.36
CA PRO A 464 -34.38 32.64 15.05
C PRO A 464 -35.27 33.87 15.26
N LYS A 465 -35.76 34.10 16.49
CA LYS A 465 -36.24 35.42 16.91
C LYS A 465 -35.23 36.08 17.82
N SER A 466 -34.79 37.25 17.38
CA SER A 466 -34.09 38.28 18.13
C SER A 466 -34.94 38.76 19.30
N ASP A 467 -34.44 38.64 20.53
CA ASP A 467 -34.54 39.66 21.59
C ASP A 467 -33.81 39.14 22.84
N TRP A 468 -32.63 39.71 23.12
CA TRP A 468 -31.91 39.53 24.38
C TRP A 468 -32.23 40.70 25.29
N GLN A 469 -33.28 40.58 26.12
CA GLN A 469 -33.45 41.40 27.31
C GLN A 469 -34.17 40.58 28.41
N ASN A 470 -33.41 40.36 29.49
CA ASN A 470 -33.69 39.67 30.75
C ASN A 470 -33.58 38.12 30.82
N PRO A 471 -32.98 37.58 31.90
CA PRO A 471 -32.75 36.14 32.06
C PRO A 471 -34.03 35.45 32.56
N PRO A 472 -34.37 34.25 32.08
CA PRO A 472 -35.28 33.37 32.79
C PRO A 472 -34.50 32.57 33.83
N ASP A 473 -34.97 32.63 35.06
CA ASP A 473 -34.66 31.66 36.11
C ASP A 473 -35.08 30.23 35.68
N ALA A 474 -34.36 29.26 36.23
CA ALA A 474 -34.53 27.81 36.10
C ALA A 474 -34.01 27.18 34.78
N VAL A 475 -32.74 26.78 34.79
CA VAL A 475 -32.20 25.76 33.89
C VAL A 475 -32.69 24.40 34.40
N SER A 476 -33.47 23.68 33.58
CA SER A 476 -33.76 22.27 33.80
C SER A 476 -32.47 21.45 33.65
N GLU A 477 -32.14 20.65 34.66
CA GLU A 477 -31.04 19.68 34.62
C GLU A 477 -31.34 18.58 33.61
N HIS A 478 -30.89 18.75 32.37
CA HIS A 478 -30.60 17.61 31.50
C HIS A 478 -29.16 17.17 31.76
N SER A 479 -28.98 15.92 32.23
CA SER A 479 -27.65 15.36 32.52
C SER A 479 -26.83 15.26 31.23
N VAL A 480 -25.89 16.18 31.05
CA VAL A 480 -24.89 16.11 29.98
C VAL A 480 -23.88 15.03 30.37
N LYS A 481 -23.83 13.93 29.61
CA LYS A 481 -22.88 12.84 29.89
C LYS A 481 -21.51 13.15 29.31
N GLU A 482 -20.47 13.04 30.14
CA GLU A 482 -19.09 13.07 29.69
C GLU A 482 -18.61 11.69 29.22
N THR A 483 -17.95 11.67 28.07
CA THR A 483 -17.44 10.43 27.47
C THR A 483 -15.92 10.46 27.38
N ILE A 484 -15.29 9.52 28.09
CA ILE A 484 -13.84 9.35 28.12
C ILE A 484 -13.46 8.32 27.05
N VAL A 485 -12.76 8.76 26.01
CA VAL A 485 -12.22 7.87 24.98
C VAL A 485 -10.78 7.50 25.34
N ARG A 486 -10.52 6.21 25.49
CA ARG A 486 -9.19 5.67 25.77
C ARG A 486 -8.73 4.81 24.62
N HIS A 487 -7.53 5.10 24.12
CA HIS A 487 -6.84 4.20 23.19
C HIS A 487 -5.39 4.03 23.60
N LYS A 488 -4.84 2.85 23.30
CA LYS A 488 -3.43 2.53 23.54
C LYS A 488 -2.66 2.75 22.26
N VAL A 489 -1.53 3.44 22.36
CA VAL A 489 -0.61 3.58 21.23
C VAL A 489 0.68 2.84 21.56
N ARG A 490 1.12 2.00 20.63
CA ARG A 490 2.36 1.24 20.73
C ARG A 490 3.51 2.06 20.14
N PHE A 491 4.69 1.96 20.75
CA PHE A 491 5.93 2.59 20.28
C PHE A 491 6.59 1.80 19.17
#